data_AF-A0A1B6K0L4-F1
#
_entry.id   AF-A0A1B6K0L4-F1
#
_cell.length_a   1.000
_cell.length_b   1.000
_cell.length_c   1.000
_cell.angle_alpha   90.00
_cell.angle_beta   90.00
_cell.angle_gamma   90.00
#
_symmetry.space_group_name_H-M   'P 1'
#
loop_
_entity.id
_entity.type
_entity.pdbx_description
1 polymer ?
#
loop_
_entity_poly.entity_id
_entity_poly.type
_entity_poly.pdbx_seq_one_letter_code
_entity_poly.pdbx_strand_id
1 'polypeptide(L)'
;VRASVGMFLISRYVKTHTDTTVLFSGEGADELAQGYIYFRDAPNSAEAHQESLRLLGDIHKYDGLRADRTTAAHSLELRVPFLDLQWTQYYLSLPAELRQPQMGVEKHLLRNAFNNTGLLPDNILWRHKEAFSDGVASIKKSLFQVIQDIVEDKVSDEALKQAATRFPHCTPTTKEAFYYREIFEKHYGGQAEWLMPYFWMPKWIDVTDPSARFIKHYAAGSEDQA
;
A
#
# COMPACT_ATOMS: atom_id res chain seq x y z
N VAL A 1 7.36 -4.23 2.17
CA VAL A 1 8.00 -5.48 1.67
C VAL A 1 7.05 -6.36 0.89
N ARG A 2 5.95 -6.89 1.48
CA ARG A 2 5.00 -7.82 0.81
C ARG A 2 4.62 -7.39 -0.63
N ALA A 3 4.12 -6.17 -0.79
CA ALA A 3 3.72 -5.61 -2.10
C ALA A 3 4.89 -5.46 -3.09
N SER A 4 6.12 -5.26 -2.62
CA SER A 4 7.30 -5.10 -3.47
C SER A 4 7.68 -6.38 -4.21
N VAL A 5 7.32 -7.56 -3.66
CA VAL A 5 7.65 -8.86 -4.27
C VAL A 5 6.99 -8.99 -5.64
N GLY A 6 5.69 -8.75 -5.73
CA GLY A 6 4.95 -8.81 -7.00
C GLY A 6 5.45 -7.79 -8.01
N MET A 7 5.70 -6.55 -7.56
CA MET A 7 6.14 -5.46 -8.43
C MET A 7 7.55 -5.67 -9.00
N PHE A 8 8.46 -6.23 -8.19
CA PHE A 8 9.79 -6.63 -8.65
C PHE A 8 9.71 -7.75 -9.69
N LEU A 9 8.91 -8.79 -9.44
CA LEU A 9 8.78 -9.92 -10.35
C LEU A 9 8.14 -9.53 -11.70
N ILE A 10 7.09 -8.70 -11.69
CA ILE A 10 6.47 -8.23 -12.94
C ILE A 10 7.39 -7.27 -13.70
N SER A 11 8.14 -6.42 -13.01
CA SER A 11 9.14 -5.55 -13.64
C SER A 11 10.23 -6.36 -14.33
N ARG A 12 10.73 -7.43 -13.67
CA ARG A 12 11.65 -8.37 -14.30
C ARG A 12 11.04 -9.01 -15.54
N TYR A 13 9.79 -9.45 -15.45
CA TYR A 13 9.08 -10.08 -16.56
C TYR A 13 8.95 -9.14 -17.76
N VAL A 14 8.50 -7.90 -17.56
CA VAL A 14 8.39 -6.87 -18.61
C VAL A 14 9.74 -6.67 -19.28
N LYS A 15 10.81 -6.50 -18.49
CA LYS A 15 12.16 -6.27 -19.02
C LYS A 15 12.67 -7.42 -19.88
N THR A 16 12.32 -8.67 -19.56
CA THR A 16 12.84 -9.85 -20.28
C THR A 16 11.94 -10.33 -21.42
N HIS A 17 10.69 -9.88 -21.50
CA HIS A 17 9.71 -10.40 -22.47
C HIS A 17 9.11 -9.32 -23.38
N THR A 18 9.47 -8.05 -23.20
CA THR A 18 8.92 -6.93 -23.98
C THR A 18 10.00 -5.88 -24.27
N ASP A 19 9.74 -5.00 -25.22
CA ASP A 19 10.59 -3.83 -25.52
C ASP A 19 10.16 -2.59 -24.71
N THR A 20 9.22 -2.75 -23.77
CA THR A 20 8.70 -1.65 -22.96
C THR A 20 9.77 -1.13 -22.00
N THR A 21 9.97 0.19 -22.01
CA THR A 21 10.88 0.88 -21.08
C THR A 21 10.12 1.76 -20.09
N VAL A 22 9.00 2.37 -20.52
CA VAL A 22 8.19 3.27 -19.69
C VAL A 22 6.91 2.54 -19.26
N LEU A 23 6.69 2.47 -17.96
CA LEU A 23 5.48 1.92 -17.35
C LEU A 23 4.66 3.03 -16.69
N PHE A 24 3.34 2.91 -16.80
CA PHE A 24 2.41 3.75 -16.06
C PHE A 24 1.82 2.96 -14.91
N SER A 25 1.67 3.61 -13.75
CA SER A 25 1.05 2.98 -12.58
C SER A 25 0.20 3.97 -11.78
N GLY A 26 -0.66 3.41 -10.94
CA GLY A 26 -1.70 4.12 -10.19
C GLY A 26 -1.29 4.60 -8.79
N GLU A 27 -0.01 4.51 -8.40
CA GLU A 27 0.47 5.03 -7.11
C GLU A 27 0.08 6.51 -6.93
N GLY A 28 -0.26 6.88 -5.69
CA GLY A 28 -0.74 8.21 -5.35
C GLY A 28 -2.27 8.35 -5.36
N ALA A 29 -2.98 7.47 -6.07
CA ALA A 29 -4.44 7.55 -6.13
C ALA A 29 -5.12 7.33 -4.77
N ASP A 30 -4.59 6.43 -3.93
CA ASP A 30 -5.17 6.15 -2.63
C ASP A 30 -4.90 7.26 -1.61
N GLU A 31 -3.69 7.81 -1.64
CA GLU A 31 -3.25 8.91 -0.79
C GLU A 31 -3.97 10.21 -1.12
N LEU A 32 -4.18 10.48 -2.41
CA LEU A 32 -4.86 11.69 -2.90
C LEU A 32 -6.39 11.60 -2.76
N ALA A 33 -6.98 10.47 -3.15
CA ALA A 33 -8.43 10.29 -3.26
C ALA A 33 -9.04 9.46 -2.12
N GLN A 34 -8.36 9.40 -0.98
CA GLN A 34 -8.86 8.78 0.26
C GLN A 34 -9.29 7.32 0.03
N GLY A 35 -8.42 6.60 -0.67
CA GLY A 35 -8.67 5.28 -1.20
C GLY A 35 -8.40 4.13 -0.24
N TYR A 36 -7.62 4.34 0.81
CA TYR A 36 -7.45 3.30 1.82
C TYR A 36 -8.76 3.09 2.59
N ILE A 37 -9.06 1.84 2.92
CA ILE A 37 -10.35 1.47 3.53
C ILE A 37 -10.59 2.20 4.86
N TYR A 38 -9.52 2.50 5.61
CA TYR A 38 -9.64 3.21 6.89
C TYR A 38 -10.14 4.67 6.76
N PHE A 39 -10.14 5.25 5.56
CA PHE A 39 -10.77 6.57 5.36
C PHE A 39 -12.28 6.58 5.60
N ARG A 40 -12.92 5.41 5.63
CA ARG A 40 -14.33 5.26 6.02
C ARG A 40 -14.56 5.61 7.50
N ASP A 41 -13.53 5.46 8.32
CA ASP A 41 -13.56 5.69 9.77
C ASP A 41 -13.01 7.08 10.14
N ALA A 42 -12.81 7.96 9.15
CA ALA A 42 -12.36 9.33 9.39
C ALA A 42 -13.39 10.10 10.24
N PRO A 43 -12.99 10.79 11.33
CA PRO A 43 -13.92 11.53 12.17
C PRO A 43 -14.68 12.65 11.44
N ASN A 44 -14.04 13.28 10.46
CA ASN A 44 -14.62 14.32 9.61
C ASN A 44 -13.75 14.55 8.35
N SER A 45 -14.26 15.36 7.42
CA SER A 45 -13.60 15.71 6.15
C SER A 45 -12.25 16.41 6.33
N ALA A 46 -12.10 17.22 7.38
CA ALA A 46 -10.85 17.94 7.67
C ALA A 46 -9.74 16.98 8.13
N GLU A 47 -10.04 16.06 9.05
CA GLU A 47 -9.10 15.03 9.50
C GLU A 47 -8.65 14.12 8.35
N ALA A 48 -9.58 13.73 7.48
CA ALA A 48 -9.24 12.96 6.29
C ALA A 48 -8.40 13.74 5.27
N HIS A 49 -8.63 15.05 5.14
CA HIS A 49 -7.80 15.90 4.31
C HIS A 49 -6.37 16.00 4.86
N GLN A 50 -6.21 16.25 6.16
CA GLN A 50 -4.90 16.25 6.81
C GLN A 50 -4.18 14.92 6.67
N GLU A 51 -4.92 13.81 6.74
CA GLU A 51 -4.35 12.50 6.48
C GLU A 51 -3.89 12.34 5.03
N SER A 52 -4.66 12.79 4.05
CA SER A 52 -4.23 12.79 2.64
C SER A 52 -2.91 13.56 2.46
N LEU A 53 -2.78 14.74 3.11
CA LEU A 53 -1.56 15.55 3.06
C LEU A 53 -0.37 14.84 3.72
N ARG A 54 -0.57 14.18 4.87
CA ARG A 54 0.47 13.38 5.54
C ARG A 54 0.96 12.26 4.63
N LEU A 55 0.03 11.48 4.06
CA LEU A 55 0.35 10.35 3.18
C LEU A 55 1.11 10.83 1.94
N LEU A 56 0.65 11.90 1.29
CA LEU A 56 1.33 12.49 0.13
C LEU A 56 2.72 13.03 0.48
N GLY A 57 2.87 13.68 1.64
CA GLY A 57 4.15 14.18 2.12
C GLY A 57 5.16 13.05 2.37
N ASP A 58 4.69 11.89 2.81
CA ASP A 58 5.51 10.74 3.17
C ASP A 58 5.58 9.65 2.09
N ILE A 59 4.87 9.78 0.97
CA ILE A 59 4.79 8.74 -0.07
C ILE A 59 6.15 8.29 -0.60
N HIS A 60 7.12 9.21 -0.67
CA HIS A 60 8.50 8.94 -1.10
C HIS A 60 9.25 7.96 -0.19
N LYS A 61 8.77 7.72 1.04
CA LYS A 61 9.31 6.76 2.01
C LYS A 61 8.67 5.38 1.90
N TYR A 62 7.49 5.28 1.27
CA TYR A 62 6.66 4.07 1.26
C TYR A 62 6.30 3.63 -0.16
N ASP A 63 5.08 3.92 -0.63
CA ASP A 63 4.59 3.48 -1.93
C ASP A 63 5.44 4.01 -3.09
N GLY A 64 5.88 5.28 -3.02
CA GLY A 64 6.83 5.85 -3.98
C GLY A 64 8.19 5.15 -3.97
N LEU A 65 8.73 4.83 -2.80
CA LEU A 65 9.98 4.08 -2.67
C LEU A 65 9.85 2.68 -3.26
N ARG A 66 8.76 1.97 -2.93
CA ARG A 66 8.49 0.64 -3.49
C ARG A 66 8.42 0.71 -5.01
N ALA A 67 7.62 1.63 -5.54
CA ALA A 67 7.32 1.69 -6.95
C ALA A 67 8.57 2.04 -7.77
N ASP A 68 9.34 3.03 -7.34
CA ASP A 68 10.61 3.39 -7.96
C ASP A 68 11.64 2.26 -7.86
N ARG A 69 11.96 1.77 -6.66
CA ARG A 69 13.09 0.83 -6.48
C ARG A 69 12.85 -0.51 -7.15
N THR A 70 11.60 -0.99 -7.18
CA THR A 70 11.29 -2.29 -7.80
C THR A 70 11.27 -2.25 -9.33
N THR A 71 10.93 -1.10 -9.93
CA THR A 71 10.98 -0.91 -11.39
C THR A 71 12.39 -0.56 -11.86
N ALA A 72 13.07 0.35 -11.15
CA ALA A 72 14.44 0.76 -11.44
C ALA A 72 15.44 -0.39 -11.33
N ALA A 73 15.19 -1.37 -10.44
CA ALA A 73 15.98 -2.61 -10.36
C ALA A 73 16.02 -3.41 -11.68
N HIS A 74 15.10 -3.15 -12.61
CA HIS A 74 15.03 -3.76 -13.93
C HIS A 74 15.14 -2.75 -15.07
N SER A 75 15.70 -1.56 -14.80
CA SER A 75 15.89 -0.49 -15.77
C SER A 75 14.61 -0.06 -16.49
N LEU A 76 13.50 -0.02 -15.75
CA LEU A 76 12.22 0.49 -16.22
C LEU A 76 11.95 1.86 -15.60
N GLU A 77 11.44 2.79 -16.41
CA GLU A 77 10.98 4.11 -15.97
C GLU A 77 9.51 4.03 -15.56
N LEU A 78 9.20 4.43 -14.33
CA LEU A 78 7.83 4.49 -13.85
C LEU A 78 7.27 5.91 -13.96
N ARG A 79 6.04 6.03 -14.46
CA ARG A 79 5.25 7.27 -14.44
C ARG A 79 3.98 7.07 -13.62
N VAL A 80 3.68 8.05 -12.77
CA VAL A 80 2.60 8.01 -11.78
C VAL A 80 1.67 9.22 -11.95
N PRO A 81 0.73 9.20 -12.91
CA PRO A 81 -0.08 10.36 -13.27
C PRO A 81 -0.90 10.94 -12.12
N PHE A 82 -1.29 10.12 -11.14
CA PHE A 82 -2.01 10.58 -9.95
C PHE A 82 -1.17 11.49 -9.04
N LEU A 83 0.14 11.54 -9.23
CA LEU A 83 1.05 12.44 -8.52
C LEU A 83 1.51 13.64 -9.37
N ASP A 84 0.88 13.87 -10.52
CA ASP A 84 1.10 15.12 -11.26
C ASP A 84 0.78 16.35 -10.38
N LEU A 85 1.61 17.38 -10.47
CA LEU A 85 1.51 18.55 -9.60
C LEU A 85 0.22 19.35 -9.82
N GLN A 86 -0.21 19.48 -11.08
CA GLN A 86 -1.44 20.22 -11.39
C GLN A 86 -2.66 19.42 -10.97
N TRP A 87 -2.65 18.11 -11.23
CA TRP A 87 -3.71 17.21 -10.82
C TRP A 87 -3.88 17.15 -9.30
N THR A 88 -2.79 16.94 -8.57
CA THR A 88 -2.82 16.86 -7.09
C THR A 88 -3.30 18.16 -6.47
N GLN A 89 -2.82 19.31 -6.95
CA GLN A 89 -3.27 20.63 -6.50
C GLN A 89 -4.77 20.84 -6.78
N TYR A 90 -5.22 20.53 -7.99
CA TYR A 90 -6.63 20.63 -8.37
C TYR A 90 -7.50 19.76 -7.48
N TYR A 91 -7.17 18.47 -7.34
CA TYR A 91 -7.98 17.54 -6.55
C TYR A 91 -8.03 17.96 -5.08
N LEU A 92 -6.90 18.35 -4.48
CA LEU A 92 -6.86 18.82 -3.09
C LEU A 92 -7.62 20.14 -2.86
N SER A 93 -7.79 20.97 -3.88
CA SER A 93 -8.58 22.21 -3.81
C SER A 93 -10.09 21.99 -3.75
N LEU A 94 -10.57 20.78 -4.11
CA LEU A 94 -11.98 20.45 -4.04
C LEU A 94 -12.46 20.39 -2.57
N PRO A 95 -13.73 20.76 -2.29
CA PRO A 95 -14.32 20.63 -0.97
C PRO A 95 -14.05 19.26 -0.36
N ALA A 96 -13.54 19.24 0.87
CA ALA A 96 -13.04 18.01 1.50
C ALA A 96 -14.15 16.96 1.65
N GLU A 97 -15.39 17.39 1.84
CA GLU A 97 -16.59 16.58 1.95
C GLU A 97 -16.86 15.76 0.68
N LEU A 98 -16.57 16.35 -0.49
CA LEU A 98 -16.77 15.66 -1.78
C LEU A 98 -15.74 14.56 -2.00
N ARG A 99 -14.57 14.66 -1.34
CA ARG A 99 -13.47 13.69 -1.49
C ARG A 99 -13.60 12.48 -0.58
N GLN A 100 -14.47 12.56 0.44
CA GLN A 100 -14.75 11.44 1.35
C GLN A 100 -15.28 10.22 0.60
N PRO A 101 -15.03 9.00 1.10
CA PRO A 101 -15.80 7.83 0.72
C PRO A 101 -17.30 8.12 0.86
N GLN A 102 -18.09 7.70 -0.13
CA GLN A 102 -19.55 7.87 -0.11
C GLN A 102 -20.21 6.51 -0.33
N MET A 103 -21.32 6.25 0.36
CA MET A 103 -22.07 4.99 0.25
C MET A 103 -21.19 3.74 0.48
N GLY A 104 -20.18 3.84 1.35
CA GLY A 104 -19.25 2.75 1.61
C GLY A 104 -18.30 2.45 0.44
N VAL A 105 -18.13 3.37 -0.51
CA VAL A 105 -17.21 3.25 -1.64
C VAL A 105 -16.11 4.32 -1.52
N GLU A 106 -14.87 3.87 -1.43
CA GLU A 106 -13.69 4.74 -1.47
C GLU A 106 -13.46 5.34 -2.87
N LYS A 107 -12.79 6.50 -2.94
CA LYS A 107 -12.56 7.24 -4.20
C LYS A 107 -13.84 7.52 -4.98
N HIS A 108 -14.98 7.66 -4.30
CA HIS A 108 -16.29 7.77 -4.95
C HIS A 108 -16.33 8.89 -5.99
N LEU A 109 -15.80 10.08 -5.66
CA LEU A 109 -15.73 11.20 -6.59
C LEU A 109 -14.94 10.87 -7.87
N LEU A 110 -13.78 10.22 -7.71
CA LEU A 110 -12.94 9.81 -8.83
C LEU A 110 -13.66 8.76 -9.70
N ARG A 111 -14.29 7.75 -9.08
CA ARG A 111 -15.07 6.73 -9.80
C ARG A 111 -16.23 7.36 -10.57
N ASN A 112 -16.97 8.25 -9.92
CA ASN A 112 -18.11 8.92 -10.53
C ASN A 112 -17.72 9.81 -11.71
N ALA A 113 -16.52 10.40 -11.71
CA ALA A 113 -16.01 11.18 -12.84
C ALA A 113 -15.81 10.36 -14.13
N PHE A 114 -15.66 9.03 -14.01
CA PHE A 114 -15.58 8.10 -15.14
C PHE A 114 -16.88 7.31 -15.37
N ASN A 115 -17.90 7.51 -14.55
CA ASN A 115 -19.19 6.82 -14.69
C ASN A 115 -19.89 7.24 -15.99
N ASN A 116 -20.49 6.28 -16.70
CA ASN A 116 -21.12 6.47 -18.01
C ASN A 116 -20.23 7.02 -19.13
N THR A 117 -18.90 7.01 -18.96
CA THR A 117 -17.96 7.41 -20.03
C THR A 117 -17.68 6.28 -21.03
N GLY A 118 -17.99 5.04 -20.67
CA GLY A 118 -17.64 3.84 -21.43
C GLY A 118 -16.16 3.45 -21.34
N LEU A 119 -15.35 4.13 -20.52
CA LEU A 119 -13.92 3.85 -20.38
C LEU A 119 -13.64 2.53 -19.64
N LEU A 120 -14.44 2.21 -18.63
CA LEU A 120 -14.31 1.01 -17.81
C LEU A 120 -15.67 0.33 -17.66
N PRO A 121 -15.71 -1.02 -17.61
CA PRO A 121 -16.91 -1.76 -17.21
C PRO A 121 -17.34 -1.40 -15.77
N ASP A 122 -18.64 -1.36 -15.51
CA ASP A 122 -19.20 -0.99 -14.19
C ASP A 122 -18.69 -1.88 -13.05
N ASN A 123 -18.53 -3.18 -13.31
CA ASN A 123 -18.02 -4.12 -12.32
C ASN A 123 -16.55 -3.85 -11.93
N ILE A 124 -15.78 -3.14 -12.76
CA ILE A 124 -14.43 -2.67 -12.43
C ILE A 124 -14.49 -1.29 -11.78
N LEU A 125 -15.30 -0.38 -12.34
CA LEU A 125 -15.43 1.00 -11.87
C LEU A 125 -15.92 1.07 -10.42
N TRP A 126 -16.80 0.16 -10.02
CA TRP A 126 -17.39 0.11 -8.69
C TRP A 126 -16.84 -1.03 -7.82
N ARG A 127 -15.80 -1.73 -8.28
CA ARG A 127 -15.19 -2.83 -7.53
C ARG A 127 -14.62 -2.33 -6.20
N HIS A 128 -14.84 -3.12 -5.15
CA HIS A 128 -14.17 -2.95 -3.87
C HIS A 128 -12.64 -2.99 -4.01
N LYS A 129 -11.97 -2.15 -3.23
CA LYS A 129 -10.52 -2.16 -3.12
C LYS A 129 -10.00 -3.49 -2.61
N GLU A 130 -8.96 -3.98 -3.28
CA GLU A 130 -8.17 -5.11 -2.88
C GLU A 130 -6.70 -4.69 -2.87
N ALA A 131 -5.95 -5.03 -1.82
CA ALA A 131 -4.55 -4.66 -1.73
C ALA A 131 -3.71 -5.48 -2.70
N PHE A 132 -2.69 -4.84 -3.30
CA PHE A 132 -1.82 -5.50 -4.29
C PHE A 132 -1.17 -6.78 -3.75
N SER A 133 -0.75 -6.81 -2.48
CA SER A 133 -0.13 -8.01 -1.89
C SER A 133 -1.06 -9.21 -1.75
N ASP A 134 -2.37 -8.98 -1.69
CA ASP A 134 -3.36 -10.06 -1.57
C ASP A 134 -3.84 -10.51 -2.95
N GLY A 135 -4.04 -9.56 -3.89
CA GLY A 135 -4.49 -9.85 -5.25
C GLY A 135 -3.47 -10.53 -6.17
N VAL A 136 -2.18 -10.59 -5.78
CA VAL A 136 -1.11 -11.25 -6.57
C VAL A 136 -0.85 -12.71 -6.21
N ALA A 137 -1.60 -13.26 -5.24
CA ALA A 137 -1.35 -14.59 -4.71
C ALA A 137 -2.40 -15.62 -5.17
N SER A 138 -2.09 -16.90 -4.92
CA SER A 138 -3.03 -17.99 -5.17
C SER A 138 -4.26 -17.88 -4.26
N ILE A 139 -5.44 -18.17 -4.81
CA ILE A 139 -6.69 -18.31 -4.05
C ILE A 139 -6.55 -19.40 -2.96
N LYS A 140 -5.68 -20.40 -3.17
CA LYS A 140 -5.47 -21.50 -2.21
C LYS A 140 -4.55 -21.14 -1.06
N LYS A 141 -3.57 -20.27 -1.29
CA LYS A 141 -2.57 -19.88 -0.28
C LYS A 141 -2.05 -18.48 -0.58
N SER A 142 -2.35 -17.55 0.32
CA SER A 142 -1.97 -16.16 0.12
C SER A 142 -0.46 -15.95 0.27
N LEU A 143 0.06 -14.88 -0.33
CA LEU A 143 1.45 -14.49 -0.17
C LEU A 143 1.81 -14.29 1.31
N PHE A 144 0.89 -13.71 2.09
CA PHE A 144 1.04 -13.60 3.53
C PHE A 144 1.27 -14.97 4.20
N GLN A 145 0.44 -15.97 3.91
CA GLN A 145 0.59 -17.30 4.51
C GLN A 145 1.92 -17.96 4.11
N VAL A 146 2.31 -17.84 2.84
CA VAL A 146 3.62 -18.33 2.37
C VAL A 146 4.76 -17.67 3.15
N ILE A 147 4.68 -16.36 3.39
CA ILE A 147 5.69 -15.65 4.17
C ILE A 147 5.70 -16.13 5.62
N GLN A 148 4.53 -16.26 6.26
CA GLN A 148 4.42 -16.75 7.63
C GLN A 148 5.11 -18.11 7.79
N ASP A 149 4.82 -19.06 6.90
CA ASP A 149 5.44 -20.39 6.93
C ASP A 149 6.97 -20.34 6.75
N ILE A 150 7.49 -19.39 5.97
CA ILE A 150 8.94 -19.23 5.78
C ILE A 150 9.61 -18.62 7.03
N VAL A 151 8.96 -17.65 7.68
CA VAL A 151 9.55 -16.92 8.80
C VAL A 151 9.43 -17.65 10.13
N GLU A 152 8.45 -18.54 10.26
CA GLU A 152 8.19 -19.30 11.50
C GLU A 152 9.42 -20.09 11.95
N ASP A 153 10.10 -20.76 11.02
CA ASP A 153 11.32 -21.53 11.29
C ASP A 153 12.60 -20.67 11.33
N LYS A 154 12.52 -19.39 10.94
CA LYS A 154 13.68 -18.49 10.86
C LYS A 154 13.83 -17.58 12.06
N VAL A 155 12.73 -17.27 12.77
CA VAL A 155 12.73 -16.38 13.92
C VAL A 155 12.10 -17.09 15.11
N SER A 156 12.89 -17.35 16.14
CA SER A 156 12.38 -17.94 17.38
C SER A 156 11.60 -16.92 18.22
N ASP A 157 10.67 -17.40 19.04
CA ASP A 157 9.92 -16.54 19.97
C ASP A 157 10.85 -15.81 20.95
N GLU A 158 11.96 -16.44 21.35
CA GLU A 158 12.97 -15.84 22.23
C GLU A 158 13.69 -14.68 21.53
N ALA A 159 14.03 -14.83 20.24
CA ALA A 159 14.61 -13.74 19.47
C ALA A 159 13.63 -12.56 19.35
N LEU A 160 12.34 -12.84 19.13
CA LEU A 160 11.31 -11.79 19.06
C LEU A 160 11.12 -11.07 20.41
N LYS A 161 11.18 -11.78 21.54
CA LYS A 161 11.14 -11.14 22.88
C LYS A 161 12.30 -10.17 23.10
N GLN A 162 13.45 -10.43 22.49
CA GLN A 162 14.64 -9.58 22.57
C GLN A 162 14.67 -8.49 21.48
N ALA A 163 13.60 -8.34 20.68
CA ALA A 163 13.56 -7.40 19.58
C ALA A 163 13.77 -5.94 20.02
N ALA A 164 13.22 -5.51 21.15
CA ALA A 164 13.38 -4.15 21.65
C ALA A 164 14.84 -3.82 22.02
N THR A 165 15.58 -4.80 22.53
CA THR A 165 17.01 -4.64 22.85
C THR A 165 17.84 -4.59 21.58
N ARG A 166 17.52 -5.44 20.60
CA ARG A 166 18.29 -5.57 19.36
C ARG A 166 18.00 -4.45 18.35
N PHE A 167 16.74 -4.04 18.28
CA PHE A 167 16.20 -3.09 17.32
C PHE A 167 15.33 -2.05 18.04
N PRO A 168 15.95 -1.11 18.81
CA PRO A 168 15.21 -0.17 19.65
C PRO A 168 14.36 0.83 18.86
N HIS A 169 14.79 1.20 17.65
CA HIS A 169 14.01 2.03 16.73
C HIS A 169 13.07 1.17 15.89
N CYS A 170 11.78 1.55 15.82
CA CYS A 170 10.74 0.80 15.10
C CYS A 170 10.80 -0.71 15.39
N THR A 171 10.73 -1.06 16.67
CA THR A 171 10.85 -2.43 17.17
C THR A 171 9.88 -3.36 16.45
N PRO A 172 10.37 -4.44 15.79
CA PRO A 172 9.49 -5.44 15.20
C PRO A 172 8.65 -6.16 16.25
N THR A 173 7.34 -6.22 16.04
CA THR A 173 6.38 -6.89 16.94
C THR A 173 5.94 -8.27 16.42
N THR A 174 6.34 -8.64 15.20
CA THR A 174 6.03 -9.93 14.57
C THR A 174 7.29 -10.60 14.04
N LYS A 175 7.28 -11.94 13.92
CA LYS A 175 8.38 -12.71 13.32
C LYS A 175 8.69 -12.26 11.89
N GLU A 176 7.67 -11.93 11.11
CA GLU A 176 7.84 -11.40 9.76
C GLU A 176 8.59 -10.05 9.76
N ALA A 177 8.15 -9.09 10.57
CA ALA A 177 8.81 -7.79 10.66
C ALA A 177 10.25 -7.95 11.17
N PHE A 178 10.47 -8.85 12.12
CA PHE A 178 11.80 -9.16 12.65
C PHE A 178 12.71 -9.72 11.57
N TYR A 179 12.24 -10.70 10.80
CA TYR A 179 12.96 -11.30 9.70
C TYR A 179 13.38 -10.26 8.64
N TYR A 180 12.46 -9.37 8.24
CA TYR A 180 12.80 -8.28 7.33
C TYR A 180 13.81 -7.32 7.93
N ARG A 181 13.69 -7.00 9.22
CA ARG A 181 14.63 -6.13 9.92
C ARG A 181 16.04 -6.74 9.97
N GLU A 182 16.17 -8.04 10.20
CA GLU A 182 17.47 -8.72 10.15
C GLU A 182 18.12 -8.63 8.77
N ILE A 183 17.35 -8.85 7.70
CA ILE A 183 17.85 -8.69 6.33
C ILE A 183 18.26 -7.24 6.07
N PHE A 184 17.44 -6.28 6.48
CA PHE A 184 17.74 -4.86 6.33
C PHE A 184 19.06 -4.49 7.03
N GLU A 185 19.23 -4.85 8.30
CA GLU A 185 20.44 -4.52 9.07
C GLU A 185 21.69 -5.24 8.53
N LYS A 186 21.52 -6.42 7.92
CA LYS A 186 22.62 -7.11 7.23
C LYS A 186 23.14 -6.30 6.03
N HIS A 187 22.26 -5.60 5.31
CA HIS A 187 22.63 -4.84 4.10
C HIS A 187 22.91 -3.36 4.37
N TYR A 188 22.27 -2.78 5.38
CA TYR A 188 22.23 -1.33 5.64
C TYR A 188 22.48 -1.00 7.12
N GLY A 189 23.33 -1.78 7.79
CA GLY A 189 23.55 -1.73 9.25
C GLY A 189 23.56 -0.31 9.84
N GLY A 190 22.69 -0.09 10.83
CA GLY A 190 22.59 1.17 11.56
C GLY A 190 21.83 2.29 10.83
N GLN A 191 21.29 2.05 9.63
CA GLN A 191 20.58 3.09 8.85
C GLN A 191 19.06 3.10 9.05
N ALA A 192 18.53 2.30 9.98
CA ALA A 192 17.08 2.13 10.15
C ALA A 192 16.37 3.44 10.52
N GLU A 193 16.96 4.27 11.38
CA GLU A 193 16.37 5.56 11.80
C GLU A 193 16.18 6.52 10.63
N TRP A 194 17.14 6.55 9.70
CA TRP A 194 17.04 7.37 8.50
C TRP A 194 16.06 6.76 7.49
N LEU A 195 16.29 5.52 7.08
CA LEU A 195 15.58 4.92 5.95
C LEU A 195 14.14 4.51 6.30
N MET A 196 13.84 4.31 7.59
CA MET A 196 12.54 3.87 8.06
C MET A 196 12.11 4.65 9.30
N PRO A 197 11.62 5.90 9.14
CA PRO A 197 11.38 6.80 10.27
C PRO A 197 10.26 6.31 11.19
N TYR A 198 9.23 5.65 10.64
CA TYR A 198 8.13 5.06 11.41
C TYR A 198 7.39 3.99 10.58
N PHE A 199 6.54 3.19 11.22
CA PHE A 199 5.64 2.25 10.53
C PHE A 199 4.45 2.99 9.92
N TRP A 200 4.21 2.81 8.61
CA TRP A 200 3.02 3.36 7.94
C TRP A 200 1.76 2.64 8.39
N MET A 201 1.16 3.15 9.47
CA MET A 201 -0.04 2.57 10.08
C MET A 201 -1.29 3.34 9.64
N PRO A 202 -2.44 2.65 9.46
CA PRO A 202 -3.71 3.32 9.23
C PRO A 202 -4.13 4.14 10.47
N LYS A 203 -4.80 5.27 10.24
CA LYS A 203 -5.42 6.05 11.32
C LYS A 203 -6.80 5.49 11.67
N TRP A 204 -7.27 5.87 12.86
CA TRP A 204 -8.64 5.64 13.39
C TRP A 204 -9.04 4.18 13.60
N ILE A 205 -8.14 3.24 13.32
CA ILE A 205 -8.35 1.80 13.51
C ILE A 205 -7.25 1.26 14.42
N ASP A 206 -7.65 0.42 15.37
CA ASP A 206 -6.72 -0.29 16.26
C ASP A 206 -6.21 -1.57 15.57
N VAL A 207 -5.13 -1.44 14.81
CA VAL A 207 -4.41 -2.56 14.19
C VAL A 207 -2.92 -2.48 14.46
N THR A 208 -2.29 -3.65 14.57
CA THR A 208 -0.84 -3.79 14.84
C THR A 208 -0.03 -4.12 13.59
N ASP A 209 -0.67 -4.39 12.46
CA ASP A 209 -0.05 -4.63 11.16
C ASP A 209 -0.48 -3.55 10.16
N PRO A 210 0.44 -3.00 9.35
CA PRO A 210 0.14 -1.94 8.37
C PRO A 210 -0.70 -2.43 7.18
N SER A 211 -0.93 -3.74 7.04
CA SER A 211 -1.73 -4.31 5.96
C SER A 211 -3.21 -4.07 6.17
N ALA A 212 -3.89 -3.64 5.10
CA ALA A 212 -5.33 -3.52 5.06
C ALA A 212 -6.06 -4.85 5.36
N ARG A 213 -5.38 -6.00 5.25
CA ARG A 213 -5.93 -7.34 5.53
C ARG A 213 -6.55 -7.48 6.92
N PHE A 214 -6.05 -6.73 7.90
CA PHE A 214 -6.51 -6.79 9.29
C PHE A 214 -7.59 -5.74 9.61
N ILE A 215 -8.02 -4.96 8.62
CA ILE A 215 -9.08 -3.96 8.77
C ILE A 215 -10.44 -4.64 8.60
N LYS A 216 -11.36 -4.39 9.54
CA LYS A 216 -12.71 -5.00 9.59
C LYS A 216 -13.49 -4.87 8.28
N HIS A 217 -13.33 -3.75 7.58
CA HIS A 217 -14.03 -3.45 6.32
C HIS A 217 -13.33 -3.97 5.06
N TYR A 218 -12.26 -4.76 5.20
CA TYR A 218 -11.46 -5.23 4.07
C TYR A 218 -12.04 -6.44 3.34
N ALA A 219 -12.66 -7.37 4.06
CA ALA A 219 -13.35 -8.48 3.41
C ALA A 219 -14.65 -7.95 2.79
N ALA A 220 -14.72 -7.93 1.46
CA ALA A 220 -16.02 -7.90 0.79
C ALA A 220 -16.84 -9.07 1.34
N GLY A 221 -18.08 -8.82 1.76
CA GLY A 221 -19.00 -9.90 2.10
C GLY A 221 -19.00 -10.90 0.96
N SER A 222 -18.90 -12.19 1.28
CA SER A 222 -18.91 -13.30 0.30
C SER A 222 -20.22 -13.42 -0.50
N GLU A 223 -21.12 -12.45 -0.41
CA GLU A 223 -22.46 -12.47 -0.99
C GLU A 223 -22.54 -11.72 -2.33
N ASP A 224 -21.59 -10.85 -2.68
CA ASP A 224 -21.66 -10.02 -3.90
C ASP A 224 -20.87 -10.59 -5.12
N GLN A 225 -20.53 -11.88 -5.11
CA GLN A 225 -19.85 -12.55 -6.24
C GLN A 225 -20.71 -13.61 -6.95
N ALA A 226 -22.04 -13.51 -6.87
CA ALA A 226 -22.98 -14.37 -7.61
C ALA A 226 -23.67 -13.62 -8.75
#